data_AF-A0A1F6N530-F1
#
_entry.id   AF-A0A1F6N530-F1
#
_cell.length_a   1.000
_cell.length_b   1.000
_cell.length_c   1.000
_cell.angle_alpha   90.00
_cell.angle_beta   90.00
_cell.angle_gamma   90.00
#
_symmetry.space_group_name_H-M   'P 1'
#
loop_
_entity.id
_entity.type
_entity.pdbx_description
1 polymer ?
#
loop_
_entity_poly.entity_id
_entity_poly.type
_entity_poly.pdbx_seq_one_letter_code
_entity_poly.pdbx_strand_id
1 'polypeptide(L)' 'MKIVAYIKEAIEELKKVQWLSRKQTINYTIAVFALSAGVAIFFMVMDLGLNKGLDYIIK' A
#
# COMPACT_ATOMS: atom_id res chain seq x y z
N MET A 1 14.71 29.51 20.24
CA MET A 1 15.04 29.11 18.85
C MET A 1 15.57 27.67 18.74
N LYS A 2 15.16 26.73 19.61
CA LYS A 2 15.67 25.33 19.61
C LYS A 2 15.00 24.43 18.57
N ILE A 3 13.71 24.64 18.31
CA ILE A 3 12.92 23.83 17.35
C ILE A 3 13.39 24.03 15.91
N VAL A 4 13.72 25.26 15.51
CA VAL A 4 14.22 25.55 14.16
C VAL A 4 15.57 24.87 13.92
N ALA A 5 16.46 24.86 14.92
CA ALA A 5 17.74 24.15 14.86
C ALA A 5 17.53 22.62 14.75
N TYR A 6 16.65 22.07 15.59
CA TYR A 6 16.29 20.64 15.56
C TYR A 6 15.74 20.18 14.20
N ILE A 7 14.82 20.94 13.60
CA ILE A 7 14.28 20.60 12.26
C ILE A 7 15.37 20.69 11.19
N LYS A 8 16.29 21.65 11.31
CA LYS A 8 17.39 21.80 10.36
C LYS A 8 18.36 20.61 10.42
N GLU A 9 18.72 20.17 11.63
CA GLU A 9 19.54 18.97 11.87
C GLU A 9 18.84 17.70 11.35
N ALA A 10 17.54 17.53 11.62
CA ALA A 10 16.76 16.40 11.14
C ALA A 10 16.71 16.32 9.59
N ILE A 11 16.59 17.46 8.91
CA ILE A 11 16.62 17.52 7.44
C ILE A 11 18.01 17.13 6.91
N GLU A 12 19.09 17.54 7.57
CA GLU A 12 20.45 17.15 7.18
C GLU A 12 20.69 15.65 7.33
N GLU A 13 20.13 15.01 8.35
CA GLU A 13 20.20 13.55 8.52
C GLU A 13 19.35 12.80 7.48
N LEU A 14 18.14 13.29 7.20
CA LEU A 14 17.26 12.68 6.18
C LEU A 14 17.87 12.71 4.77
N LYS A 15 18.77 13.65 4.48
CA LYS A 15 19.52 13.69 3.21
C LYS A 15 20.60 12.61 3.11
N LYS A 16 21.10 12.08 4.24
CA LYS A 16 22.09 10.98 4.27
C LYS A 16 21.44 9.63 4.04
N VAL A 17 20.13 9.53 4.26
CA VAL A 17 19.35 8.32 4.01
C VAL A 17 19.35 8.00 2.51
N GLN A 18 19.65 6.74 2.18
CA GLN A 18 19.60 6.25 0.81
C GLN A 18 18.13 6.04 0.40
N TRP A 19 17.53 7.08 -0.19
CA TRP A 19 16.19 6.98 -0.76
C TRP A 19 16.21 6.12 -2.04
N LEU A 20 15.10 5.45 -2.30
CA LEU A 20 14.89 4.71 -3.54
C LEU A 20 15.04 5.64 -4.76
N SER A 21 15.67 5.14 -5.81
CA SER A 21 15.68 5.86 -7.09
C SER A 21 14.26 5.97 -7.65
N ARG A 22 14.01 6.99 -8.49
CA ARG A 22 12.69 7.21 -9.11
C ARG A 22 12.13 5.94 -9.78
N LYS A 23 12.99 5.18 -10.45
CA LYS A 23 12.62 3.91 -11.09
C LYS A 23 12.22 2.84 -10.08
N GLN A 24 12.99 2.70 -8.99
CA GLN A 24 12.67 1.73 -7.94
C GLN A 24 11.33 2.08 -7.26
N THR A 25 11.10 3.34 -6.93
CA THR A 25 9.82 3.77 -6.32
C THR A 25 8.63 3.40 -7.20
N ILE A 26 8.70 3.69 -8.50
CA ILE A 26 7.63 3.34 -9.45
C ILE A 26 7.42 1.82 -9.50
N ASN A 27 8.49 1.04 -9.59
CA ASN A 27 8.39 -0.42 -9.63
C ASN A 27 7.72 -0.98 -8.36
N TYR A 28 8.10 -0.48 -7.18
CA TYR A 28 7.48 -0.90 -5.92
C TYR A 28 6.02 -0.48 -5.83
N THR A 29 5.67 0.73 -6.27
CA THR A 29 4.26 1.17 -6.33
C THR A 29 3.43 0.28 -7.24
N ILE A 30 3.93 -0.08 -8.42
CA ILE A 30 3.24 -0.98 -9.35
C ILE A 30 3.06 -2.37 -8.72
N ALA A 31 4.09 -2.89 -8.04
CA ALA A 31 4.01 -4.19 -7.37
C ALA A 31 2.93 -4.19 -6.27
N VAL A 32 2.87 -3.15 -5.44
CA VAL A 32 1.83 -3.02 -4.41
C VAL A 32 0.45 -2.88 -5.04
N PHE A 33 0.32 -2.08 -6.10
CA PHE A 33 -0.95 -1.92 -6.80
C PHE A 33 -1.47 -3.24 -7.39
N ALA A 34 -0.58 -4.03 -8.00
CA ALA A 34 -0.91 -5.36 -8.51
C ALA A 34 -1.36 -6.32 -7.40
N LEU A 35 -0.67 -6.31 -6.24
CA LEU A 35 -1.04 -7.10 -5.08
C LEU A 35 -2.42 -6.69 -4.55
N SER A 36 -2.67 -5.39 -4.37
CA SER A 36 -3.95 -4.86 -3.92
C SER A 36 -5.09 -5.20 -4.87
N ALA A 37 -4.86 -5.11 -6.19
CA ALA A 37 -5.84 -5.52 -7.20
C ALA A 37 -6.14 -7.03 -7.11
N GLY A 38 -5.11 -7.86 -6.91
CA GLY A 38 -5.28 -9.30 -6.69
C GLY A 38 -6.13 -9.62 -5.47
N VAL A 39 -5.88 -8.93 -4.35
CA VAL A 39 -6.69 -9.06 -3.12
C VAL A 39 -8.14 -8.61 -3.35
N ALA A 40 -8.35 -7.51 -4.06
CA ALA A 40 -9.70 -7.03 -4.38
C ALA A 40 -10.50 -8.05 -5.22
N ILE A 41 -9.86 -8.68 -6.22
CA ILE A 41 -10.48 -9.73 -7.02
C ILE A 41 -10.80 -10.95 -6.15
N PHE A 42 -9.90 -11.33 -5.25
CA PHE A 42 -10.13 -12.45 -4.33
C PHE A 42 -11.38 -12.23 -3.46
N PHE A 43 -11.50 -11.05 -2.84
CA PHE A 43 -12.69 -10.69 -2.08
C PHE A 43 -13.95 -10.69 -2.94
N MET A 44 -13.89 -10.09 -4.14
CA MET A 44 -15.03 -10.10 -5.08
C MET A 44 -15.54 -11.51 -5.38
N VAL A 45 -14.65 -12.46 -5.65
CA VAL A 45 -15.05 -13.86 -5.89
C VAL A 45 -15.65 -14.49 -4.64
N MET A 46 -15.04 -14.26 -3.48
CA MET A 46 -15.50 -14.80 -2.21
C MET A 46 -16.89 -14.28 -1.84
N ASP A 47 -17.13 -12.97 -1.94
CA ASP A 47 -18.42 -12.35 -1.65
C ASP A 47 -19.51 -12.90 -2.58
N LEU A 48 -19.23 -13.03 -3.88
CA LEU A 48 -20.19 -13.61 -4.83
C LEU A 48 -20.46 -15.09 -4.55
N GLY A 49 -19.43 -15.86 -4.18
CA GLY A 49 -19.55 -17.26 -3.83
C GLY A 49 -20.40 -17.47 -2.57
N LEU A 50 -20.14 -16.67 -1.53
CA LEU A 50 -20.88 -16.73 -0.27
C LEU A 50 -22.33 -16.29 -0.45
N ASN A 51 -22.61 -15.20 -1.16
CA ASN A 51 -23.98 -14.75 -1.43
C ASN A 51 -24.78 -15.82 -2.19
N LYS A 52 -24.21 -16.41 -3.25
CA LYS A 52 -24.87 -17.51 -3.98
C LYS A 52 -25.07 -18.76 -3.13
N GLY A 53 -24.11 -19.08 -2.27
CA GLY A 53 -24.21 -20.20 -1.33
C GLY A 53 -25.33 -19.99 -0.31
N LEU A 54 -25.46 -18.78 0.22
CA LEU A 54 -26.56 -18.41 1.13
C LEU A 54 -27.91 -18.42 0.42
N ASP A 55 -28.02 -17.88 -0.80
CA ASP A 55 -29.25 -17.95 -1.59
C ASP A 55 -29.70 -19.39 -1.84
N TYR A 56 -28.77 -20.33 -2.04
CA TYR A 56 -29.07 -21.75 -2.20
C TYR A 56 -29.53 -22.43 -0.90
N ILE A 57 -29.12 -21.94 0.26
CA ILE A 57 -29.49 -22.50 1.57
C ILE A 57 -30.83 -21.92 2.06
N ILE A 58 -31.08 -20.65 1.79
CA ILE A 58 -32.29 -19.93 2.26
C ILE A 58 -33.50 -20.24 1.38
N LYS A 59 -33.29 -20.58 0.11
CA LYS A 59 -34.34 -20.96 -0.84
C LYS A 59 -34.54 -22.47 -0.88
#